data_AF-Q93JL9-F1
#
_entry.id   AF-Q93JL9-F1
#
_cell.length_a   1.000
_cell.length_b   1.000
_cell.length_c   1.000
_cell.angle_alpha   90.00
_cell.angle_beta   90.00
_cell.angle_gamma   90.00
#
_symmetry.space_group_name_H-M   'P 1'
#
loop_
_entity.id
_entity.type
_entity.pdbx_description
1 polymer ?
#
loop_
_entity_poly.entity_id
_entity_poly.type
_entity_poly.pdbx_seq_one_letter_code
_entity_poly.pdbx_strand_id
1 'polypeptide(L)'
;MLGTGALRAHLLAARLAGPVATSREESLRSYRLFAARDPRVMIGLDPEWTWEPRDLIELMADKCGVSADPTHTSGHDVIDPERTLEALDAFAARLGKAARDKVPVLLGTGHPHRLLGFYAALADALSAAGCTVLTPAQGHCV
;
A
#
# COMPACT_ATOMS: atom_id res chain seq x y z
N MET A 1 -20.20 -13.52 -2.87
CA MET A 1 -19.47 -12.26 -2.63
C MET A 1 -19.57 -11.97 -1.14
N LEU A 2 -18.45 -11.68 -0.47
CA LEU A 2 -18.50 -11.13 0.89
C LEU A 2 -19.05 -9.71 0.79
N GLY A 3 -20.07 -9.36 1.59
CA GLY A 3 -20.54 -7.98 1.64
C GLY A 3 -19.50 -7.06 2.30
N THR A 4 -19.57 -5.76 2.04
CA THR A 4 -18.65 -4.74 2.58
C THR A 4 -18.49 -4.86 4.11
N GLY A 5 -19.58 -5.11 4.84
CA GLY A 5 -19.54 -5.32 6.29
C GLY A 5 -18.73 -6.56 6.73
N ALA A 6 -18.76 -7.65 5.95
CA ALA A 6 -17.98 -8.85 6.25
C ALA A 6 -16.48 -8.63 5.98
N LEU A 7 -16.13 -7.91 4.90
CA LEU A 7 -14.76 -7.52 4.61
C LEU A 7 -14.21 -6.59 5.69
N ARG A 8 -14.99 -5.58 6.11
CA ARG A 8 -14.66 -4.70 7.23
C ARG A 8 -14.38 -5.47 8.52
N ALA A 9 -15.28 -6.38 8.88
CA ALA A 9 -15.13 -7.21 10.07
C ALA A 9 -13.85 -8.06 10.00
N HIS A 10 -13.54 -8.60 8.82
CA HIS A 10 -12.30 -9.34 8.59
C HIS A 10 -11.05 -8.46 8.76
N LEU A 11 -11.03 -7.25 8.17
CA LEU A 11 -9.92 -6.30 8.29
C LEU A 11 -9.60 -5.98 9.76
N LEU A 12 -10.65 -5.74 10.57
CA LEU A 12 -10.51 -5.46 12.00
C LEU A 12 -10.06 -6.69 12.78
N ALA A 13 -10.70 -7.84 12.56
CA ALA A 13 -10.38 -9.08 13.27
C ALA A 13 -8.93 -9.54 13.00
N ALA A 14 -8.45 -9.36 11.77
CA ALA A 14 -7.09 -9.69 11.36
C ALA A 14 -6.06 -8.60 11.70
N ARG A 15 -6.49 -7.45 12.25
CA ARG A 15 -5.65 -6.26 12.49
C ARG A 15 -4.90 -5.77 11.25
N LEU A 16 -5.58 -5.85 10.10
CA LEU A 16 -5.14 -5.25 8.84
C LEU A 16 -5.59 -3.78 8.74
N ALA A 17 -6.67 -3.44 9.42
CA ALA A 17 -7.12 -2.07 9.68
C ALA A 17 -7.65 -1.96 11.13
N GLY A 18 -7.92 -0.74 11.58
CA GLY A 18 -8.06 -0.41 12.99
C GLY A 18 -6.68 -0.30 13.67
N PRO A 19 -6.57 -0.59 14.97
CA PRO A 19 -5.29 -0.65 15.65
C PRO A 19 -4.41 -1.77 15.07
N VAL A 20 -3.26 -1.38 14.51
CA VAL A 20 -2.32 -2.33 13.89
C VAL A 20 -1.15 -2.65 14.82
N ALA A 21 -0.35 -3.66 14.44
CA ALA A 21 0.80 -4.09 15.24
C ALA A 21 1.92 -3.03 15.28
N THR A 22 2.04 -2.21 14.23
CA THR A 22 3.03 -1.13 14.15
C THR A 22 2.74 -0.07 15.22
N SER A 23 3.77 0.30 15.98
CA SER A 23 3.64 1.36 16.97
C SER A 23 3.73 2.74 16.32
N ARG A 24 3.16 3.74 16.97
CA ARG A 24 3.20 5.12 16.51
C ARG A 24 4.63 5.64 16.39
N GLU A 25 5.50 5.27 17.33
CA GLU A 25 6.92 5.62 17.33
C GLU A 25 7.64 5.09 16.07
N GLU A 26 7.32 3.86 15.66
CA GLU A 26 7.91 3.23 14.48
C GLU A 26 7.44 3.91 13.18
N SER A 27 6.16 4.25 13.07
CA SER A 27 5.63 5.04 11.96
C SER A 27 6.31 6.40 11.88
N LEU A 28 6.38 7.15 12.99
CA LEU A 28 7.02 8.46 13.04
C LEU A 28 8.52 8.39 12.75
N ARG A 29 9.22 7.32 13.18
CA ARG A 29 10.61 7.06 12.80
C ARG A 29 10.74 6.89 11.29
N SER A 30 9.86 6.08 10.68
CA SER A 30 9.86 5.85 9.24
C SER A 30 9.60 7.14 8.45
N TYR A 31 8.67 7.99 8.91
CA TYR A 31 8.39 9.28 8.27
C TYR A 31 9.62 10.20 8.32
N ARG A 32 10.29 10.31 9.48
CA ARG A 32 11.53 11.12 9.59
C ARG A 32 12.64 10.60 8.68
N LEU A 33 12.81 9.27 8.59
CA LEU A 33 13.80 8.66 7.71
C LEU A 33 13.46 8.90 6.22
N PHE A 34 12.18 8.85 5.85
CA PHE A 34 11.74 9.13 4.48
C PHE A 34 11.96 10.60 4.11
N ALA A 35 11.60 11.53 5.00
CA ALA A 35 11.90 12.96 4.84
C ALA A 35 13.41 13.22 4.66
N ALA A 36 14.25 12.48 5.39
CA ALA A 36 15.70 12.54 5.26
C ALA A 36 16.27 11.79 4.04
N ARG A 37 15.42 11.24 3.16
CA ARG A 37 15.80 10.42 2.00
C ARG A 37 16.71 9.23 2.36
N ASP A 38 16.50 8.61 3.53
CA ASP A 38 17.27 7.44 3.93
C ASP A 38 16.97 6.24 3.01
N PRO A 39 17.96 5.72 2.28
CA PRO A 39 17.74 4.71 1.23
C PRO A 39 17.09 3.42 1.74
N ARG A 40 17.18 3.13 3.04
CA ARG A 40 16.59 1.93 3.66
C ARG A 40 15.06 1.98 3.71
N VAL A 41 14.47 3.19 3.71
CA VAL A 41 13.01 3.38 3.72
C VAL A 41 12.47 3.96 2.42
N MET A 42 13.35 4.30 1.46
CA MET A 42 12.94 4.73 0.13
C MET A 42 12.36 3.58 -0.70
N ILE A 43 12.79 2.34 -0.45
CA ILE A 43 12.34 1.14 -1.18
C ILE A 43 12.50 1.34 -2.71
N GLY A 44 13.61 1.97 -3.12
CA GLY A 44 13.91 2.25 -4.52
C GLY A 44 13.10 3.38 -5.16
N LEU A 45 12.29 4.11 -4.39
CA LEU A 45 11.58 5.30 -4.86
C LEU A 45 12.49 6.54 -4.79
N ASP A 46 12.38 7.41 -5.79
CA ASP A 46 12.95 8.76 -5.76
C ASP A 46 11.79 9.78 -5.85
N PRO A 47 11.37 10.37 -4.71
CA PRO A 47 10.28 11.34 -4.68
C PRO A 47 10.67 12.60 -5.46
N GLU A 48 9.75 13.05 -6.31
CA GLU A 48 9.91 14.23 -7.17
C GLU A 48 10.17 15.51 -6.37
N TRP A 49 9.66 15.60 -5.14
CA TRP A 49 9.82 16.74 -4.25
C TRP A 49 10.30 16.34 -2.85
N THR A 50 10.77 17.32 -2.10
CA THR A 50 11.16 17.17 -0.69
C THR A 50 9.92 17.14 0.19
N TRP A 51 9.97 16.31 1.23
CA TRP A 51 8.91 16.16 2.22
C TRP A 51 9.47 16.48 3.59
N GLU A 52 8.79 17.34 4.36
CA GLU A 52 9.07 17.49 5.78
C GLU A 52 8.32 16.42 6.59
N PRO A 53 8.79 16.08 7.81
CA PRO A 53 8.10 15.09 8.65
C PRO A 53 6.63 15.42 8.93
N ARG A 54 6.27 16.72 8.98
CA ARG A 54 4.89 17.17 9.14
C ARG A 54 4.05 16.85 7.90
N ASP A 55 4.57 17.11 6.71
CA ASP A 55 3.87 16.86 5.44
C ASP A 55 3.55 15.37 5.30
N LEU A 56 4.44 14.50 5.79
CA LEU A 56 4.22 13.06 5.81
C LEU A 56 3.15 12.64 6.82
N ILE A 57 3.09 13.26 8.01
CA ILE A 57 2.00 13.00 8.97
C ILE A 57 0.66 13.39 8.35
N GLU A 58 0.58 14.56 7.72
CA GLU A 58 -0.63 15.05 7.06
C GLU A 58 -1.04 14.14 5.90
N LEU A 59 -0.08 13.73 5.05
CA LEU A 59 -0.29 12.76 3.99
C LEU A 59 -0.83 11.43 4.52
N MET A 60 -0.23 10.90 5.58
CA MET A 60 -0.63 9.61 6.13
C MET A 60 -1.98 9.71 6.84
N ALA A 61 -2.31 10.85 7.46
CA ALA A 61 -3.64 11.10 8.01
C ALA A 61 -4.69 11.15 6.90
N ASP A 62 -4.38 11.78 5.76
CA ASP A 62 -5.26 11.79 4.59
C ASP A 62 -5.39 10.41 3.92
N LYS A 63 -4.28 9.70 3.67
CA LYS A 63 -4.33 8.44 2.90
C LYS A 63 -4.67 7.23 3.74
N CYS A 64 -4.24 7.20 5.00
CA CYS A 64 -4.36 6.02 5.86
C CYS A 64 -5.27 6.28 7.08
N GLY A 65 -5.62 7.53 7.38
CA GLY A 65 -6.45 7.86 8.54
C GLY A 65 -5.73 7.73 9.89
N VAL A 66 -4.39 7.77 9.90
CA VAL A 66 -3.61 7.88 11.15
C VAL A 66 -3.89 9.22 11.84
N SER A 67 -3.51 9.35 13.11
CA SER A 67 -3.62 10.62 13.82
C SER A 67 -2.79 11.73 13.15
N ALA A 68 -3.41 12.87 12.87
CA ALA A 68 -2.74 14.09 12.40
C ALA A 68 -2.14 14.94 13.53
N ASP A 69 -2.44 14.60 14.79
CA ASP A 69 -1.97 15.35 15.95
C ASP A 69 -0.44 15.15 16.14
N PRO A 70 0.37 16.21 16.04
CA PRO A 70 1.82 16.10 16.20
C PRO A 70 2.25 15.74 17.62
N THR A 71 1.36 15.91 18.61
CA THR A 71 1.62 15.53 20.01
C THR A 71 1.33 14.04 20.27
N HIS A 72 0.65 13.37 19.34
CA HIS A 72 0.39 11.94 19.42
C HIS A 72 1.63 11.13 18.96
N THR A 73 2.54 10.88 19.89
CA THR A 73 3.85 10.30 19.60
C THR A 73 4.04 8.84 20.01
N SER A 74 3.11 8.24 20.75
CA SER A 74 3.27 6.90 21.33
C SER A 74 1.99 6.06 21.30
N GLY A 75 2.15 4.74 21.33
CA GLY A 75 1.04 3.77 21.35
C GLY A 75 0.92 2.98 20.05
N HIS A 76 -0.26 2.42 19.78
CA HIS A 76 -0.52 1.73 18.51
C HIS A 76 -0.88 2.72 17.42
N ASP A 77 -0.35 2.52 16.21
CA ASP A 77 -0.83 3.25 15.05
C ASP A 77 -2.16 2.65 14.57
N VAL A 78 -2.89 3.41 13.75
CA VAL A 78 -4.22 3.03 13.26
C VAL A 78 -4.28 3.19 11.76
N ILE A 79 -4.83 2.20 11.07
CA ILE A 79 -5.23 2.33 9.67
C ILE A 79 -6.76 2.40 9.63
N ASP A 80 -7.32 3.44 9.04
CA ASP A 80 -8.76 3.62 8.96
C ASP A 80 -9.41 2.52 8.08
N PRO A 81 -10.35 1.73 8.64
CA PRO A 81 -10.98 0.64 7.91
C PRO A 81 -11.87 1.11 6.76
N GLU A 82 -12.54 2.27 6.87
CA GLU A 82 -13.39 2.79 5.80
C GLU A 82 -12.54 3.28 4.64
N ARG A 83 -11.48 4.05 4.93
CA ARG A 83 -10.51 4.46 3.89
C ARG A 83 -9.85 3.27 3.21
N THR A 84 -9.59 2.21 3.97
CA THR A 84 -9.07 0.94 3.40
C THR A 84 -10.07 0.33 2.43
N LEU A 85 -11.35 0.26 2.78
CA LEU A 85 -12.40 -0.28 1.89
C LEU A 85 -12.54 0.57 0.62
N GLU A 86 -12.60 1.89 0.76
CA GLU A 86 -12.66 2.82 -0.38
C GLU A 86 -11.44 2.65 -1.31
N ALA A 87 -10.24 2.48 -0.75
CA ALA A 87 -9.03 2.24 -1.53
C ALA A 87 -9.04 0.88 -2.24
N LEU A 88 -9.60 -0.16 -1.61
CA LEU A 88 -9.76 -1.48 -2.24
C LEU A 88 -10.75 -1.43 -3.41
N ASP A 89 -11.85 -0.68 -3.28
CA ASP A 89 -12.81 -0.46 -4.36
C ASP A 89 -12.18 0.33 -5.52
N ALA A 90 -11.42 1.39 -5.22
CA ALA A 90 -10.67 2.15 -6.21
C ALA A 90 -9.63 1.28 -6.93
N PHE A 91 -8.94 0.40 -6.21
CA PHE A 91 -7.99 -0.54 -6.77
C PHE A 91 -8.68 -1.57 -7.69
N ALA A 92 -9.81 -2.12 -7.27
CA ALA A 92 -10.62 -3.03 -8.09
C ALA A 92 -11.10 -2.34 -9.38
N ALA A 93 -11.56 -1.09 -9.29
CA ALA A 93 -11.96 -0.31 -10.47
C ALA A 93 -10.78 -0.07 -11.43
N ARG A 94 -9.59 0.24 -10.90
CA ARG A 94 -8.36 0.45 -11.69
C ARG A 94 -7.89 -0.82 -12.40
N LEU A 95 -7.98 -1.97 -11.73
CA LEU A 95 -7.71 -3.29 -12.33
C LEU A 95 -8.74 -3.62 -13.42
N GLY A 96 -10.03 -3.41 -13.15
CA GLY A 96 -11.09 -3.62 -14.13
C GLY A 96 -10.92 -2.75 -15.38
N LYS A 97 -10.47 -1.49 -15.21
CA LYS A 97 -10.12 -0.62 -16.34
C LYS A 97 -8.94 -1.20 -17.14
N ALA A 98 -7.88 -1.65 -16.46
CA ALA A 98 -6.72 -2.24 -17.14
C ALA A 98 -7.11 -3.44 -18.00
N ALA A 99 -7.94 -4.33 -17.45
CA ALA A 99 -8.44 -5.52 -18.15
C ALA A 99 -9.29 -5.16 -19.39
N ARG A 100 -10.21 -4.19 -19.26
CA ARG A 100 -11.06 -3.74 -20.39
C ARG A 100 -10.22 -3.13 -21.52
N ASP A 101 -9.25 -2.31 -21.15
CA ASP A 101 -8.41 -1.60 -22.11
C ASP A 101 -7.23 -2.45 -22.60
N LYS A 102 -7.03 -3.65 -22.04
CA LYS A 102 -5.96 -4.60 -22.35
C LYS A 102 -4.55 -4.00 -22.29
N VAL A 103 -4.36 -3.07 -21.35
CA VAL A 103 -3.07 -2.36 -21.22
C VAL A 103 -2.00 -3.30 -20.64
N PRO A 104 -0.72 -3.07 -20.97
CA PRO A 104 0.38 -3.79 -20.31
C PRO A 104 0.37 -3.54 -18.80
N VAL A 105 0.71 -4.58 -18.02
CA VAL A 105 0.72 -4.54 -16.56
C VAL A 105 2.04 -5.10 -16.02
N LEU A 106 2.59 -4.44 -15.00
CA LEU A 106 3.71 -4.95 -14.20
C LEU A 106 3.20 -5.14 -12.76
N LEU A 107 3.44 -6.32 -12.20
CA LEU A 107 3.04 -6.65 -10.83
C LEU A 107 4.30 -6.85 -9.98
N GLY A 108 4.29 -6.27 -8.79
CA GLY A 108 5.39 -6.36 -7.83
C GLY A 108 4.86 -6.54 -6.41
N THR A 109 5.65 -7.21 -5.56
CA THR A 109 5.30 -7.42 -4.15
C THR A 109 6.50 -7.17 -3.24
N GLY A 110 6.28 -6.40 -2.18
CA GLY A 110 7.23 -6.30 -1.06
C GLY A 110 7.17 -7.50 -0.10
N HIS A 111 6.24 -8.45 -0.32
CA HIS A 111 6.01 -9.60 0.55
C HIS A 111 6.03 -10.91 -0.25
N PRO A 112 7.18 -11.29 -0.85
CA PRO A 112 7.27 -12.41 -1.78
C PRO A 112 6.84 -13.74 -1.16
N HIS A 113 7.04 -13.94 0.15
CA HIS A 113 6.64 -15.20 0.79
C HIS A 113 5.12 -15.30 1.07
N ARG A 114 4.43 -14.18 1.30
CA ARG A 114 3.04 -14.18 1.76
C ARG A 114 2.03 -13.79 0.69
N LEU A 115 2.44 -12.95 -0.26
CA LEU A 115 1.54 -12.39 -1.27
C LEU A 115 1.80 -12.90 -2.69
N LEU A 116 2.81 -13.75 -2.91
CA LEU A 116 3.12 -14.22 -4.27
C LEU A 116 1.94 -14.91 -4.93
N GLY A 117 1.22 -15.78 -4.22
CA GLY A 117 0.02 -16.44 -4.75
C GLY A 117 -1.10 -15.46 -5.13
N PHE A 118 -1.26 -14.38 -4.35
CA PHE A 118 -2.24 -13.33 -4.65
C PHE A 118 -1.87 -12.58 -5.95
N TYR A 119 -0.63 -12.14 -6.09
CA TYR A 119 -0.18 -11.45 -7.30
C TYR A 119 -0.13 -12.37 -8.53
N ALA A 120 0.19 -13.65 -8.36
CA ALA A 120 0.13 -14.65 -9.43
C ALA A 120 -1.30 -14.81 -9.95
N ALA A 121 -2.29 -14.93 -9.06
CA ALA A 121 -3.70 -15.01 -9.46
C ALA A 121 -4.18 -13.74 -10.20
N LEU A 122 -3.72 -12.56 -9.79
CA LEU A 122 -3.98 -11.32 -10.52
C LEU A 122 -3.33 -11.31 -11.91
N ALA A 123 -2.08 -11.78 -12.02
CA ALA A 123 -1.37 -11.89 -13.29
C ALA A 123 -2.12 -12.81 -14.27
N ASP A 124 -2.53 -13.99 -13.80
CA ASP A 124 -3.27 -14.96 -14.59
C ASP A 124 -4.62 -14.39 -15.08
N ALA A 125 -5.37 -13.71 -14.19
CA ALA A 125 -6.64 -13.11 -14.54
C ALA A 125 -6.50 -11.97 -15.57
N LEU A 126 -5.49 -11.11 -15.41
CA LEU A 126 -5.22 -10.02 -16.36
C LEU A 126 -4.71 -10.56 -17.71
N SER A 127 -3.86 -11.59 -17.69
CA SER A 127 -3.40 -12.29 -18.88
C SER A 127 -4.56 -12.93 -19.65
N ALA A 128 -5.46 -13.62 -18.94
CA ALA A 128 -6.67 -14.21 -19.53
C ALA A 128 -7.63 -13.16 -20.11
N ALA A 129 -7.64 -11.94 -19.56
CA ALA A 129 -8.39 -10.80 -20.12
C ALA A 129 -7.72 -10.18 -21.36
N GLY A 130 -6.48 -10.57 -21.69
CA GLY A 130 -5.72 -10.12 -22.85
C GLY A 130 -4.70 -9.02 -22.55
N CYS A 131 -4.40 -8.72 -21.29
CA CYS A 131 -3.32 -7.81 -20.94
C CYS A 131 -1.94 -8.46 -21.14
N THR A 132 -0.97 -7.70 -21.64
CA THR A 132 0.44 -8.13 -21.61
C THR A 132 0.98 -8.02 -20.19
N VAL A 133 1.30 -9.15 -19.55
CA VAL A 133 1.99 -9.16 -18.25
C VAL A 133 3.49 -8.99 -18.50
N LEU A 134 4.01 -7.83 -18.10
CA LEU A 134 5.43 -7.49 -18.21
C LEU A 134 6.23 -8.22 -17.13
N THR A 135 7.41 -8.68 -17.50
CA THR A 135 8.41 -9.16 -16.56
C THR A 135 9.46 -8.07 -16.35
N PRO A 136 10.05 -7.95 -15.14
CA PRO A 136 11.21 -7.09 -14.95
C PRO A 136 12.30 -7.52 -15.94
N ALA A 137 13.01 -6.53 -16.51
CA ALA A 137 14.23 -6.83 -17.23
C ALA A 137 15.24 -7.51 -16.28
N GLN A 138 16.07 -8.43 -16.78
CA GLN A 138 17.27 -8.82 -16.06
C GLN A 138 18.15 -7.58 -15.96
N GLY A 139 18.15 -6.92 -14.80
CA GLY A 139 19.03 -5.79 -14.57
C GLY A 139 20.49 -6.22 -14.81
N HIS A 140 21.31 -5.31 -15.33
CA HIS A 140 22.76 -5.53 -15.37
C HIS A 140 23.33 -5.23 -13.97
N CYS A 141 23.71 -6.27 -13.23
CA CYS A 141 24.65 -6.10 -12.12
C CYS A 141 26.05 -5.92 -12.72
N VAL A 142 26.57 -4.69 -12.68
CA VAL A 142 28.00 -4.41 -12.87
C VAL A 142 28.76 -4.63 -11.58
#